data_AF-A0A0C3N920-F1
#
_entry.id   AF-A0A0C3N920-F1
#
_cell.length_a   1.000
_cell.length_b   1.000
_cell.length_c   1.000
_cell.angle_alpha   90.00
_cell.angle_beta   90.00
_cell.angle_gamma   90.00
#
_symmetry.space_group_name_H-M   'P 1'
#
loop_
_entity.id
_entity.type
_entity.pdbx_description
1 polymer ?
#
loop_
_entity_poly.entity_id
_entity_poly.type
_entity_poly.pdbx_seq_one_letter_code
_entity_poly.pdbx_strand_id
1 'polypeptide(L)'
;MIQNIKGTAESTPRHSTMVPEHQEHKIHNLNVIIGHFISSGNAPLKCPPVHSQAVHGDLYIHHYENWVQIWLRDSNQWLPDIKDGCHHPTLPEYHLYVAKGVEPTWVTRKTRSTYKGRLKNHVQQQEDVPNNRVGAVATSL
;
A
#
# COMPACT_ATOMS: atom_id res chain seq x y z
N MET A 1 36.88 -21.97 39.68
CA MET A 1 35.41 -21.79 39.65
C MET A 1 35.13 -20.32 39.94
N ILE A 2 34.83 -19.55 38.91
CA ILE A 2 34.59 -18.10 39.03
C ILE A 2 33.07 -17.89 39.01
N GLN A 3 32.55 -17.24 40.05
CA GLN A 3 31.14 -16.89 40.17
C GLN A 3 30.83 -15.53 39.52
N ASN A 4 29.59 -15.48 39.08
CA ASN A 4 28.92 -14.49 38.24
C ASN A 4 28.62 -13.19 39.01
N ILE A 5 28.93 -12.02 38.44
CA ILE A 5 28.25 -10.75 38.77
C ILE A 5 27.80 -10.04 37.50
N LYS A 6 26.49 -9.79 37.45
CA LYS A 6 25.74 -9.13 36.38
C LYS A 6 26.21 -7.69 36.17
N GLY A 7 26.72 -7.41 34.97
CA GLY A 7 26.74 -6.05 34.42
C GLY A 7 25.38 -5.76 33.81
N THR A 8 24.58 -4.92 34.46
CA THR A 8 23.38 -4.30 33.88
C THR A 8 23.86 -3.30 32.83
N ALA A 9 23.96 -3.75 31.58
CA ALA A 9 24.01 -2.83 30.45
C ALA A 9 22.56 -2.43 30.16
N GLU A 10 22.24 -1.19 30.51
CA GLU A 10 21.03 -0.48 30.12
C GLU A 10 20.98 -0.40 28.59
N SER A 11 20.40 -1.41 27.96
CA SER A 11 20.15 -1.46 26.52
C SER A 11 19.00 -0.52 26.21
N THR A 12 19.34 0.75 26.03
CA THR A 12 18.50 1.69 25.28
C THR A 12 18.17 1.02 23.93
N PRO A 13 16.90 0.84 23.55
CA PRO A 13 16.59 0.32 22.23
C PRO A 13 17.04 1.38 21.23
N ARG A 14 18.17 1.12 20.56
CA ARG A 14 18.52 1.81 19.33
C ARG A 14 17.40 1.46 18.36
N HIS A 15 16.46 2.37 18.18
CA HIS A 15 15.51 2.31 17.09
C HIS A 15 16.34 2.34 15.81
N SER A 16 16.71 1.16 15.30
CA SER A 16 17.16 1.01 13.93
C SER A 16 16.03 1.57 13.08
N THR A 17 16.21 2.79 12.57
CA THR A 17 15.47 3.30 11.41
C THR A 17 15.81 2.37 10.26
N MET A 18 15.11 1.24 10.19
CA MET A 18 15.18 0.33 9.07
C MET A 18 14.60 1.09 7.89
N VAL A 19 15.50 1.63 7.07
CA VAL A 19 15.14 2.15 5.76
C VAL A 19 14.46 1.00 5.01
N PRO A 20 13.23 1.20 4.48
CA PRO A 20 12.54 0.17 3.72
C PRO A 20 13.43 -0.43 2.64
N GLU A 21 13.39 -1.75 2.53
CA GLU A 21 14.06 -2.47 1.45
C GLU A 21 13.36 -2.18 0.11
N HIS A 22 14.15 -2.13 -0.95
CA HIS A 22 13.64 -2.02 -2.31
C HIS A 22 13.00 -3.34 -2.74
N GLN A 23 11.74 -3.30 -3.13
CA GLN A 23 11.02 -4.46 -3.63
C GLN A 23 10.69 -4.26 -5.11
N GLU A 24 10.94 -5.30 -5.90
CA GLU A 24 10.81 -5.28 -7.35
C GLU A 24 9.53 -5.96 -7.80
N HIS A 25 8.76 -5.29 -8.66
CA HIS A 25 7.63 -5.86 -9.36
C HIS A 25 7.90 -5.94 -10.86
N LYS A 26 7.96 -7.17 -11.38
CA LYS A 26 8.17 -7.40 -12.81
C LYS A 26 6.87 -7.27 -13.59
N ILE A 27 6.84 -6.35 -14.54
CA ILE A 27 5.79 -6.27 -15.55
C ILE A 27 6.18 -7.19 -16.71
N HIS A 28 5.63 -8.41 -16.69
CA HIS A 28 6.01 -9.48 -17.62
C HIS A 28 5.89 -9.10 -19.10
N ASN A 29 4.84 -8.37 -19.50
CA ASN A 29 4.60 -8.04 -20.91
C ASN A 29 5.54 -6.96 -21.45
N LEU A 30 6.24 -6.22 -20.59
CA LEU A 30 7.18 -5.17 -20.98
C LEU A 30 8.63 -5.49 -20.63
N ASN A 31 8.88 -6.57 -19.89
CA ASN A 31 10.18 -6.88 -19.28
C ASN A 31 10.77 -5.68 -18.50
N VAL A 32 9.90 -4.87 -17.90
CA VAL A 32 10.28 -3.74 -17.05
C VAL A 32 10.13 -4.16 -15.59
N ILE A 33 11.10 -3.77 -14.77
CA ILE A 33 11.05 -3.90 -13.32
C ILE A 33 10.67 -2.54 -12.77
N ILE A 34 9.63 -2.48 -11.93
CA ILE A 34 9.30 -1.27 -11.18
C ILE A 34 9.56 -1.53 -9.70
N GLY A 35 10.25 -0.59 -9.07
CA GLY A 35 10.52 -0.60 -7.65
C GLY A 35 9.39 -0.02 -6.81
N HIS A 36 9.23 -0.55 -5.61
CA HIS A 36 8.58 0.16 -4.54
C HIS A 36 9.30 -0.03 -3.20
N PHE A 37 9.06 0.91 -2.30
CA PHE A 37 9.52 0.90 -0.92
C PHE A 37 8.30 1.00 -0.01
N ILE A 38 8.19 0.11 0.96
CA ILE A 38 7.02 0.04 1.85
C ILE A 38 7.44 0.31 3.29
N SER A 39 6.74 1.24 3.92
CA SER A 39 6.91 1.54 5.34
C SER A 39 5.57 1.65 6.04
N SER A 40 5.59 1.46 7.36
CA SER A 40 4.45 1.69 8.23
C SER A 40 4.86 2.52 9.44
N GLY A 41 3.98 3.40 9.92
CA GLY A 41 4.23 4.26 11.05
C GLY A 41 2.94 4.75 11.73
N ASN A 42 3.11 5.53 12.80
CA ASN A 42 1.99 6.05 13.58
C ASN A 42 1.57 7.47 13.16
N ALA A 43 2.27 8.07 12.19
CA ALA A 43 2.08 9.45 11.78
C ALA A 43 2.45 9.63 10.31
N PRO A 44 1.86 10.62 9.60
CA PRO A 44 2.25 10.91 8.24
C PRO A 44 3.71 11.35 8.15
N LEU A 45 4.36 11.00 7.05
CA LEU A 45 5.70 11.49 6.73
C LEU A 45 5.62 12.81 5.97
N LYS A 46 6.58 13.71 6.25
CA LYS A 46 6.78 14.93 5.48
C LYS A 46 7.41 14.64 4.12
N CYS A 47 8.34 13.68 4.09
CA CYS A 47 9.01 13.21 2.89
C CYS A 47 9.50 11.77 3.12
N PRO A 48 9.70 10.98 2.05
CA PRO A 48 10.37 9.69 2.15
C PRO A 48 11.81 9.85 2.66
N PRO A 49 12.36 8.83 3.34
CA PRO A 49 13.80 8.74 3.60
C PRO A 49 14.62 8.79 2.30
N VAL A 50 15.92 9.06 2.42
CA VAL A 50 16.81 8.99 1.28
C VAL A 50 17.06 7.53 0.91
N HIS A 51 16.72 7.17 -0.33
CA HIS A 51 16.96 5.84 -0.90
C HIS A 51 17.94 5.97 -2.07
N SER A 52 19.17 5.47 -1.89
CA SER A 52 20.21 5.50 -2.93
C SER A 52 19.90 4.57 -4.10
N GLN A 53 19.07 3.55 -3.87
CA GLN A 53 18.65 2.57 -4.88
C GLN A 53 17.39 2.99 -5.64
N ALA A 54 16.71 4.08 -5.22
CA ALA A 54 15.47 4.51 -5.87
C ALA A 54 15.75 5.06 -7.27
N VAL A 55 15.04 4.50 -8.25
CA VAL A 55 15.12 4.89 -9.66
C VAL A 55 13.84 5.58 -10.11
N HIS A 56 13.93 6.28 -11.25
CA HIS A 56 12.79 6.99 -11.80
C HIS A 56 11.62 6.04 -12.11
N GLY A 57 10.43 6.36 -11.59
CA GLY A 57 9.23 5.52 -11.68
C GLY A 57 8.91 4.74 -10.40
N ASP A 58 9.86 4.64 -9.47
CA ASP A 58 9.65 3.92 -8.21
C ASP A 58 8.61 4.61 -7.32
N LEU A 59 7.95 3.80 -6.50
CA LEU A 59 7.00 4.27 -5.50
C LEU A 59 7.59 4.21 -4.11
N TYR A 60 7.28 5.21 -3.29
CA TYR A 60 7.38 5.08 -1.85
C TYR A 60 5.96 5.05 -1.27
N ILE A 61 5.65 4.02 -0.50
CA ILE A 61 4.33 3.78 0.08
C ILE A 61 4.49 3.80 1.61
N HIS A 62 3.79 4.73 2.25
CA HIS A 62 3.74 4.83 3.70
C HIS A 62 2.33 4.58 4.21
N HIS A 63 2.19 3.54 5.04
CA HIS A 63 0.97 3.26 5.77
C HIS A 63 1.02 3.91 7.15
N TYR A 64 -0.01 4.68 7.49
CA TYR A 64 -0.16 5.23 8.83
C TYR A 64 -1.63 5.25 9.22
N GLU A 65 -1.94 4.74 10.42
CA GLU A 65 -3.32 4.52 10.87
C GLU A 65 -4.15 3.75 9.83
N ASN A 66 -5.13 4.42 9.19
CA ASN A 66 -6.00 3.90 8.13
C ASN A 66 -5.74 4.57 6.78
N TRP A 67 -4.65 5.30 6.65
CA TRP A 67 -4.29 6.12 5.50
C TRP A 67 -3.06 5.58 4.79
N VAL A 68 -2.92 6.00 3.54
CA VAL A 68 -1.74 5.73 2.72
C VAL A 68 -1.25 7.04 2.12
N GLN A 69 0.03 7.33 2.30
CA GLN A 69 0.74 8.36 1.56
C GLN A 69 1.63 7.70 0.52
N ILE A 70 1.67 8.29 -0.67
CA ILE A 70 2.37 7.74 -1.81
C ILE A 70 3.20 8.85 -2.44
N TRP A 71 4.46 8.53 -2.74
CA TRP A 71 5.36 9.39 -3.49
C TRP A 71 5.84 8.66 -4.75
N LEU A 72 6.05 9.42 -5.82
CA LEU A 72 6.66 8.94 -7.06
C LEU A 72 8.08 9.47 -7.17
N ARG A 73 9.03 8.60 -7.52
CA ARG A 73 10.39 9.01 -7.83
C ARG A 73 10.44 9.63 -9.22
N ASP A 74 10.58 10.95 -9.28
CA ASP A 74 10.82 11.70 -10.51
C ASP A 74 12.28 12.13 -10.58
N SER A 75 13.08 11.45 -11.40
CA SER A 75 14.53 11.66 -11.50
C SER A 75 15.21 11.68 -10.12
N ASN A 76 15.46 12.87 -9.56
CA ASN A 76 16.19 13.07 -8.30
C ASN A 76 15.29 13.47 -7.11
N GLN A 77 13.98 13.57 -7.30
CA GLN A 77 13.05 14.05 -6.27
C GLN A 77 11.87 13.10 -6.06
N TRP A 78 11.28 13.15 -4.87
CA TRP A 78 10.04 12.46 -4.55
C TRP A 78 8.87 13.42 -4.74
N LEU A 79 8.01 13.14 -5.72
CA LEU A 79 6.77 13.89 -5.94
C LEU A 79 5.74 13.45 -4.89
N PRO A 80 5.21 14.37 -4.05
CA PRO A 80 4.29 14.02 -2.99
C PRO A 80 2.86 13.80 -3.49
N ASP A 81 2.10 13.08 -2.67
CA ASP A 81 0.64 12.99 -2.73
C ASP A 81 0.05 12.54 -4.07
N ILE A 82 0.75 11.67 -4.80
CA ILE A 82 0.23 11.11 -6.05
C ILE A 82 -1.06 10.31 -5.79
N LYS A 83 -2.03 10.41 -6.71
CA LYS A 83 -3.38 9.83 -6.55
C LYS A 83 -3.63 8.70 -7.54
N ASP A 84 -4.66 7.90 -7.27
CA ASP A 84 -5.17 6.88 -8.19
C ASP A 84 -5.37 7.46 -9.61
N GLY A 85 -4.84 6.77 -10.61
CA GLY A 85 -4.87 7.18 -12.01
C GLY A 85 -3.69 8.05 -12.45
N CYS A 86 -2.75 8.40 -11.58
CA CYS A 86 -1.51 9.07 -11.98
C CYS A 86 -0.76 8.24 -13.04
N HIS A 87 -0.17 8.89 -14.05
CA HIS A 87 0.57 8.20 -15.11
C HIS A 87 1.96 7.78 -14.63
N HIS A 88 2.41 6.60 -15.06
CA HIS A 88 3.81 6.24 -14.91
C HIS A 88 4.67 7.10 -15.84
N PRO A 89 5.79 7.66 -15.38
CA PRO A 89 6.52 8.67 -16.14
C PRO A 89 7.14 8.14 -17.45
N THR A 90 7.51 6.86 -17.51
CA THR A 90 8.10 6.23 -18.72
C THR A 90 7.20 5.17 -19.36
N LEU A 91 6.04 4.85 -18.77
CA LEU A 91 5.16 3.77 -19.23
C LEU A 91 3.75 4.33 -19.49
N PRO A 92 3.47 4.88 -20.67
CA PRO A 92 2.28 5.71 -20.92
C PRO A 92 0.95 4.98 -20.69
N GLU A 93 0.91 3.67 -20.89
CA GLU A 93 -0.30 2.85 -20.66
C GLU A 93 -0.52 2.48 -19.20
N TYR A 94 0.47 2.72 -18.34
CA TYR A 94 0.45 2.35 -16.92
C TYR A 94 0.03 3.52 -16.06
N HIS A 95 -0.88 3.22 -15.13
CA HIS A 95 -1.47 4.17 -14.22
C HIS A 95 -1.38 3.59 -12.81
N LEU A 96 -1.16 4.46 -11.84
CA LEU A 96 -1.19 4.09 -10.44
C LEU A 96 -2.60 3.62 -10.09
N TYR A 97 -2.71 2.45 -9.49
CA TYR A 97 -3.95 1.96 -8.91
C TYR A 97 -3.83 2.03 -7.40
N VAL A 98 -4.76 2.75 -6.77
CA VAL A 98 -4.88 2.85 -5.31
C VAL A 98 -6.29 2.44 -4.93
N ALA A 99 -6.42 1.44 -4.06
CA ALA A 99 -7.70 0.99 -3.54
C ALA A 99 -7.56 0.59 -2.06
N LYS A 100 -8.66 0.68 -1.31
CA LYS A 100 -8.67 0.32 0.11
C LYS A 100 -8.32 -1.16 0.29
N GLY A 101 -7.33 -1.45 1.12
CA GLY A 101 -6.89 -2.82 1.42
C GLY A 101 -6.10 -3.50 0.30
N VAL A 102 -5.73 -2.77 -0.76
CA VAL A 102 -4.86 -3.25 -1.84
C VAL A 102 -3.62 -2.38 -1.88
N GLU A 103 -2.45 -3.01 -1.97
CA GLU A 103 -1.19 -2.30 -2.10
C GLU A 103 -1.17 -1.46 -3.38
N PRO A 104 -0.78 -0.16 -3.29
CA PRO A 104 -0.62 0.67 -4.47
C PRO A 104 0.34 0.06 -5.49
N THR A 105 -0.10 -0.02 -6.75
CA THR A 105 0.72 -0.64 -7.79
C THR A 105 0.43 -0.06 -9.17
N TRP A 106 1.35 -0.23 -10.10
CA TRP A 106 1.22 0.21 -11.48
C TRP A 106 0.48 -0.84 -12.29
N VAL A 107 -0.63 -0.43 -12.92
CA VAL A 107 -1.44 -1.32 -13.76
C VAL A 107 -1.77 -0.65 -15.08
N THR A 108 -2.08 -1.45 -16.11
CA THR A 108 -2.57 -0.90 -17.36
C THR A 108 -3.92 -0.18 -17.15
N ARG A 109 -4.23 0.80 -18.01
CA ARG A 109 -5.55 1.45 -18.04
C ARG A 109 -6.70 0.43 -18.10
N LYS A 110 -6.55 -0.62 -18.91
CA LYS A 110 -7.53 -1.70 -19.04
C LYS A 110 -7.71 -2.46 -17.72
N THR A 111 -6.63 -2.86 -17.08
CA THR A 111 -6.65 -3.56 -15.78
C THR A 111 -7.32 -2.70 -14.71
N ARG A 112 -6.99 -1.40 -14.63
CA ARG A 112 -7.62 -0.47 -13.70
C ARG A 112 -9.14 -0.40 -13.90
N SER A 113 -9.61 -0.30 -15.14
CA SER A 113 -11.05 -0.33 -15.46
C SER A 113 -11.71 -1.64 -15.02
N THR A 114 -11.05 -2.79 -15.24
CA THR A 114 -11.55 -4.09 -14.79
C THR A 114 -11.65 -4.17 -13.27
N TYR A 115 -10.61 -3.74 -12.53
CA TYR A 115 -10.62 -3.76 -11.07
C TYR A 115 -11.70 -2.85 -10.48
N LYS A 116 -11.85 -1.63 -11.02
CA LYS A 116 -12.93 -0.73 -10.63
C LYS A 116 -14.31 -1.32 -10.91
N GLY A 117 -14.50 -1.99 -12.04
CA GLY A 117 -15.76 -2.67 -12.37
C GLY A 117 -16.09 -3.81 -11.40
N ARG A 118 -15.10 -4.64 -11.04
CA ARG A 118 -15.29 -5.72 -10.06
C ARG A 118 -15.66 -5.19 -8.69
N LEU A 119 -14.97 -4.16 -8.21
CA LEU A 119 -15.28 -3.55 -6.91
C LEU A 119 -16.74 -3.08 -6.82
N LYS A 120 -17.25 -2.44 -7.88
CA LYS A 120 -18.66 -2.02 -7.97
C LYS A 120 -19.62 -3.20 -7.86
N ASN A 121 -19.34 -4.30 -8.56
CA ASN A 121 -20.20 -5.49 -8.53
C ASN A 121 -20.21 -6.18 -7.15
N HIS A 122 -19.14 -6.07 -6.37
CA HIS A 122 -19.10 -6.61 -5.00
C HIS A 122 -19.88 -5.75 -4.01
N VAL A 123 -19.87 -4.42 -4.15
CA VAL A 123 -20.69 -3.53 -3.31
C VAL A 123 -22.17 -3.73 -3.61
N GLN A 124 -22.55 -3.82 -4.90
CA GLN A 124 -23.95 -4.01 -5.31
C GLN A 124 -24.54 -5.34 -4.80
N GLN A 125 -23.74 -6.41 -4.73
CA GLN A 125 -24.19 -7.72 -4.21
C GLN A 125 -24.30 -7.78 -2.68
N GLN A 126 -23.66 -6.85 -1.94
CA GLN A 126 -23.79 -6.78 -0.48
C GLN A 126 -24.98 -5.94 -0.01
N GLU A 127 -25.49 -5.02 -0.85
CA GLU A 127 -26.66 -4.20 -0.53
C GLU A 127 -28.01 -4.86 -0.90
N ASP A 128 -27.99 -5.92 -1.72
CA ASP A 128 -29.20 -6.61 -2.21
C ASP A 128 -29.55 -7.87 -1.38
N VAL A 129 -29.40 -7.82 -0.05
CA VAL A 129 -29.94 -8.84 0.85
C VAL A 129 -31.39 -8.46 1.21
N PRO A 130 -32.41 -9.22 0.77
CA PRO A 130 -33.79 -8.91 1.13
C PRO A 130 -33.99 -9.18 2.62
N ASN A 131 -34.31 -8.11 3.35
CA ASN A 131 -34.79 -8.13 4.73
C ASN A 131 -36.11 -8.93 4.80
N ASN A 132 -36.03 -10.23 5.10
CA ASN A 132 -37.23 -11.04 5.32
C ASN A 132 -37.19 -11.65 6.72
N ARG A 133 -37.80 -10.96 7.70
CA ARG A 133 -38.11 -11.53 9.03
C ARG A 133 -39.06 -10.67 9.87
N VAL A 134 -40.36 -10.96 9.79
CA VAL A 134 -41.34 -11.03 10.92
C VAL A 134 -42.69 -11.45 10.34
N GLY A 135 -43.46 -12.42 10.83
CA GLY A 135 -43.34 -13.39 11.92
C GLY A 135 -44.61 -14.25 11.85
N ALA A 136 -44.47 -15.58 11.79
CA ALA A 136 -45.60 -16.50 11.96
C ALA A 136 -45.61 -16.95 13.42
N VAL A 137 -46.63 -16.55 14.17
CA VAL A 137 -46.99 -17.16 15.45
C VAL A 137 -48.45 -17.54 15.39
N ALA A 138 -48.69 -18.83 15.13
CA ALA A 138 -49.96 -19.47 15.44
C ALA A 138 -50.04 -19.59 16.97
N THR A 139 -51.12 -19.09 17.56
CA THR A 139 -51.50 -19.40 18.94
C THR A 139 -52.87 -20.06 18.88
N SER A 140 -52.90 -21.34 19.25
CA SER A 140 -54.09 -22.16 19.45
C SER A 140 -54.86 -21.70 20.69
N LEU A 141 -56.18 -21.82 20.64
CA LEU A 141 -57.05 -22.20 21.76
C LEU A 141 -58.22 -23.02 21.20
#